data_AF-T0YFI3-F1
#
_entry.id   AF-T0YFI3-F1
#
_cell.length_a   1.000
_cell.length_b   1.000
_cell.length_c   1.000
_cell.angle_alpha   90.00
_cell.angle_beta   90.00
_cell.angle_gamma   90.00
#
_symmetry.space_group_name_H-M   'P 1'
#
loop_
_entity.id
_entity.type
_entity.pdbx_description
1 polymer ?
#
loop_
_entity_poly.entity_id
_entity_poly.type
_entity_poly.pdbx_seq_one_letter_code
_entity_poly.pdbx_strand_id
1 'polypeptide(L)'
;MPDDVDELLRRLRLPHLRRLAPEVLATARAQRWEPTEVLRVLLAEEVSGRERSATATRREAAGFPTGKTFSGWDPQLSSIPRPTQDALATLEWVRRRENLVICGPSGTGKSYFLEALGQAAVEAGLKVAWLTLESLGVLVRRSRADDSVARTVQRILRSDLVVV
;
A
#
# COMPACT_ATOMS: atom_id res chain seq x y z
N MET A 1 -17.36 -19.51 20.46
CA MET A 1 -16.68 -20.57 19.68
C MET A 1 -16.04 -21.52 20.67
N PRO A 2 -15.95 -22.83 20.39
CA PRO A 2 -15.16 -23.75 21.21
C PRO A 2 -13.71 -23.27 21.38
N ASP A 3 -13.15 -23.43 22.57
CA ASP A 3 -11.82 -22.90 22.93
C ASP A 3 -10.68 -23.58 22.15
N ASP A 4 -10.85 -24.86 21.82
CA ASP A 4 -9.93 -25.64 20.98
C ASP A 4 -9.80 -25.05 19.57
N VAL A 5 -10.90 -24.60 18.98
CA VAL A 5 -10.90 -23.95 17.66
C VAL A 5 -10.20 -22.59 17.73
N ASP A 6 -10.47 -21.77 18.75
CA ASP A 6 -9.83 -20.45 18.91
C ASP A 6 -8.30 -20.58 19.05
N GLU A 7 -7.82 -21.60 19.78
CA GLU A 7 -6.39 -21.88 19.92
C GLU A 7 -5.74 -22.33 18.61
N LEU A 8 -6.41 -23.19 17.82
CA LEU A 8 -5.95 -23.57 16.49
C LEU A 8 -5.82 -22.34 15.57
N LEU A 9 -6.79 -21.42 15.61
CA LEU A 9 -6.77 -20.21 14.80
C LEU A 9 -5.64 -19.25 15.20
N ARG A 10 -5.29 -19.15 16.48
CA ARG A 10 -4.09 -18.43 16.94
C ARG A 10 -2.82 -19.08 16.40
N ARG A 11 -2.68 -20.39 16.55
CA ARG A 11 -1.50 -21.15 16.10
C ARG A 11 -1.28 -21.05 14.59
N LEU A 12 -2.35 -21.06 13.81
CA LEU A 12 -2.32 -20.89 12.35
C LEU A 12 -2.18 -19.42 11.90
N ARG A 13 -2.21 -18.47 12.84
CA ARG A 13 -2.19 -17.02 12.57
C ARG A 13 -3.30 -16.60 11.60
N LEU A 14 -4.55 -16.94 11.94
CA LEU A 14 -5.74 -16.58 11.17
C LEU A 14 -6.58 -15.50 11.90
N PRO A 15 -6.02 -14.29 12.14
CA PRO A 15 -6.64 -13.30 13.02
C PRO A 15 -7.95 -12.73 12.48
N HIS A 16 -8.10 -12.58 11.17
CA HIS A 16 -9.30 -11.97 10.58
C HIS A 16 -10.45 -12.97 10.58
N LEU A 17 -10.16 -14.22 10.21
CA LEU A 17 -11.08 -15.34 10.36
C LEU A 17 -11.55 -15.47 11.80
N ARG A 18 -10.61 -15.53 12.76
CA ARG A 18 -10.92 -15.67 14.19
C ARG A 18 -11.83 -14.58 14.72
N ARG A 19 -11.63 -13.34 14.25
CA ARG A 19 -12.45 -12.19 14.60
C ARG A 19 -13.88 -12.31 14.04
N LEU A 20 -14.04 -12.79 12.80
CA LEU A 20 -15.34 -12.89 12.13
C LEU A 20 -16.11 -14.19 12.47
N ALA A 21 -15.41 -15.24 12.91
CA ALA A 21 -15.96 -16.57 13.14
C ALA A 21 -17.22 -16.62 14.02
N PRO A 22 -17.31 -15.90 15.16
CA PRO A 22 -18.51 -15.94 15.99
C PRO A 22 -19.78 -15.50 15.26
N GLU A 23 -19.68 -14.44 14.46
CA GLU A 23 -20.80 -13.89 13.68
C GLU A 23 -21.21 -14.83 12.55
N VAL A 24 -20.24 -15.29 11.75
CA VAL A 24 -20.51 -16.19 10.62
C VAL A 24 -21.11 -17.52 11.09
N LEU A 25 -20.63 -18.09 12.19
CA LEU A 25 -21.18 -19.34 12.71
C LEU A 25 -22.58 -19.19 13.30
N ALA A 26 -22.90 -18.04 13.89
CA ALA A 26 -24.26 -17.75 14.35
C ALA A 26 -25.22 -17.68 13.14
N THR A 27 -24.83 -16.94 12.10
CA THR A 27 -25.58 -16.82 10.85
C THR A 27 -25.75 -18.17 10.15
N ALA A 28 -24.66 -18.94 10.03
CA ALA A 28 -24.66 -20.25 9.40
C ALA A 28 -25.62 -21.24 10.08
N ARG A 29 -25.70 -21.22 11.41
CA ARG A 29 -26.67 -22.04 12.16
C ARG A 29 -28.11 -21.59 11.91
N ALA A 30 -28.37 -20.29 11.98
CA ALA A 30 -29.71 -19.75 11.77
C ALA A 30 -30.25 -20.02 10.36
N GLN A 31 -29.36 -19.93 9.36
CA GLN A 31 -29.71 -20.08 7.94
C GLN A 31 -29.42 -21.47 7.38
N ARG A 32 -28.94 -22.41 8.20
CA ARG A 32 -28.56 -23.78 7.79
C ARG A 32 -27.62 -23.79 6.59
N TRP A 33 -26.55 -23.02 6.65
CA TRP A 33 -25.53 -23.02 5.61
C TRP A 33 -24.83 -24.38 5.52
N GLU A 34 -24.47 -24.76 4.30
CA GLU A 34 -23.59 -25.89 4.07
C GLU A 34 -22.20 -25.64 4.69
N PRO A 35 -21.52 -26.66 5.24
CA PRO A 35 -20.19 -26.48 5.84
C PRO A 35 -19.18 -25.84 4.90
N THR A 36 -19.28 -26.11 3.60
CA THR A 36 -18.43 -25.52 2.56
C THR A 36 -18.62 -24.01 2.43
N GLU A 37 -19.84 -23.52 2.62
CA GLU A 37 -20.15 -22.09 2.58
C GLU A 37 -19.54 -21.34 3.77
N VAL A 38 -19.60 -21.93 4.96
CA VAL A 38 -18.94 -21.40 6.15
C VAL A 38 -17.43 -21.27 5.93
N LEU A 39 -16.79 -22.33 5.43
CA LEU A 39 -15.36 -22.32 5.11
C LEU A 39 -15.04 -21.24 4.07
N ARG A 40 -15.83 -21.13 3.01
CA ARG A 40 -15.65 -20.14 1.95
C ARG A 40 -15.64 -18.72 2.49
N VAL A 41 -16.65 -18.35 3.27
CA VAL A 41 -16.78 -16.98 3.84
C VAL A 41 -15.63 -16.67 4.79
N LEU A 42 -15.30 -17.60 5.69
CA LEU A 42 -14.25 -17.43 6.68
C LEU A 42 -12.85 -17.31 6.06
N LEU A 43 -12.52 -18.16 5.09
CA LEU A 43 -11.24 -18.11 4.39
C LEU A 43 -11.14 -16.87 3.48
N ALA A 44 -12.24 -16.46 2.84
CA ALA A 44 -12.27 -15.25 2.04
C ALA A 44 -12.00 -13.99 2.87
N GLU A 45 -12.55 -13.89 4.09
CA GLU A 45 -12.21 -12.78 5.00
C GLU A 45 -10.76 -12.82 5.46
N GLU A 46 -10.18 -14.01 5.68
CA GLU A 46 -8.76 -14.10 6.03
C GLU A 46 -7.85 -13.58 4.91
N VAL A 47 -8.10 -14.01 3.67
CA VAL A 47 -7.35 -13.55 2.50
C VAL A 47 -7.48 -12.03 2.36
N SER A 48 -8.72 -11.53 2.36
CA SER A 48 -9.00 -10.10 2.21
C SER A 48 -8.41 -9.28 3.36
N GLY A 49 -8.47 -9.79 4.59
CA GLY A 49 -7.90 -9.14 5.77
C GLY A 49 -6.39 -9.02 5.69
N ARG A 50 -5.70 -10.10 5.26
CA ARG A 50 -4.25 -10.09 5.06
C ARG A 50 -3.82 -9.12 3.97
N GLU A 51 -4.56 -9.06 2.87
CA GLU A 51 -4.30 -8.09 1.80
C GLU A 51 -4.44 -6.65 2.30
N ARG A 52 -5.51 -6.34 3.04
CA ARG A 52 -5.70 -5.02 3.67
C ARG A 52 -4.55 -4.68 4.63
N SER A 53 -4.15 -5.61 5.48
CA SER A 53 -3.03 -5.40 6.41
C SER A 53 -1.70 -5.19 5.67
N ALA A 54 -1.42 -5.99 4.64
CA ALA A 54 -0.21 -5.83 3.84
C ALA A 54 -0.15 -4.48 3.13
N THR A 55 -1.26 -4.03 2.54
CA THR A 55 -1.36 -2.71 1.91
C THR A 55 -1.23 -1.59 2.93
N ALA A 56 -1.86 -1.69 4.11
CA ALA A 56 -1.69 -0.71 5.18
C ALA A 56 -0.23 -0.60 5.64
N THR A 57 0.46 -1.73 5.86
CA THR A 57 1.88 -1.74 6.21
C THR A 57 2.75 -1.12 5.12
N ARG A 58 2.50 -1.42 3.83
CA ARG A 58 3.23 -0.78 2.72
C ARG A 58 2.98 0.73 2.66
N ARG A 59 1.74 1.17 2.87
CA ARG A 59 1.35 2.59 2.88
C ARG A 59 2.06 3.35 4.00
N GLU A 60 2.08 2.79 5.20
CA GLU A 60 2.78 3.37 6.34
C GLU A 60 4.30 3.44 6.09
N ALA A 61 4.89 2.35 5.60
CA ALA A 61 6.31 2.28 5.28
C ALA A 61 6.73 3.26 4.17
N ALA A 62 5.82 3.60 3.25
CA ALA A 62 6.09 4.54 2.17
C ALA A 62 6.28 5.98 2.64
N GLY A 63 5.69 6.37 3.78
CA GLY A 63 5.91 7.69 4.39
C GLY A 63 5.34 8.88 3.60
N PHE A 64 4.20 8.69 2.94
CA PHE A 64 3.54 9.77 2.19
C PHE A 64 3.16 10.95 3.10
N PRO A 65 3.30 12.20 2.64
CA PRO A 65 3.14 13.37 3.49
C PRO A 65 1.69 13.73 3.81
N THR A 66 0.73 13.49 2.90
CA THR A 66 -0.63 14.03 3.05
C THR A 66 -1.78 13.08 2.68
N GLY A 67 -1.48 11.86 2.23
CA GLY A 67 -2.44 10.84 1.84
C GLY A 67 -3.21 11.15 0.55
N LYS A 68 -2.68 11.98 -0.37
CA LYS A 68 -3.39 12.30 -1.63
C LYS A 68 -3.53 11.08 -2.52
N THR A 69 -4.73 10.86 -3.04
CA THR A 69 -5.04 9.76 -3.96
C THR A 69 -5.75 10.29 -5.20
N PHE A 70 -5.89 9.48 -6.24
CA PHE A 70 -6.63 9.86 -7.43
C PHE A 70 -8.13 10.14 -7.19
N SER A 71 -8.71 9.72 -6.07
CA SER A 71 -10.13 10.00 -5.78
C SER A 71 -10.42 11.49 -5.58
N GLY A 72 -9.44 12.26 -5.10
CA GLY A 72 -9.56 13.71 -4.93
C GLY A 72 -8.82 14.51 -5.99
N TRP A 73 -8.36 13.88 -7.07
CA TRP A 73 -7.63 14.52 -8.15
C TRP A 73 -8.60 15.04 -9.20
N ASP A 74 -8.42 16.29 -9.62
CA ASP A 74 -9.11 16.84 -10.78
C ASP A 74 -8.17 16.85 -12.00
N PRO A 75 -8.39 15.95 -12.99
CA PRO A 75 -7.55 15.87 -14.17
C PRO A 75 -7.57 17.14 -15.03
N GLN A 76 -8.62 17.95 -14.95
CA GLN A 76 -8.78 19.15 -15.79
C GLN A 76 -7.94 20.34 -15.30
N LEU A 77 -7.57 20.35 -14.02
CA LEU A 77 -6.74 21.40 -13.42
C LEU A 77 -5.24 21.18 -13.65
N SER A 78 -4.86 20.03 -14.20
CA SER A 78 -3.47 19.68 -14.49
C SER A 78 -3.07 20.10 -15.90
N SER A 79 -1.83 20.58 -16.04
CA SER A 79 -1.23 20.80 -17.36
C SER A 79 -0.80 19.50 -18.06
N ILE A 80 -0.80 18.37 -17.35
CA ILE A 80 -0.50 17.06 -17.94
C ILE A 80 -1.71 16.64 -18.78
N PRO A 81 -1.57 16.30 -20.07
CA PRO A 81 -2.70 15.86 -20.88
C PRO A 81 -3.39 14.63 -20.28
N ARG A 82 -4.73 14.58 -20.34
CA ARG A 82 -5.52 13.47 -19.78
C ARG A 82 -5.05 12.08 -20.23
N PRO A 83 -4.74 11.82 -21.52
CA PRO A 83 -4.24 10.52 -21.94
C PRO A 83 -2.91 10.12 -21.26
N THR A 84 -2.05 11.11 -21.01
CA THR A 84 -0.78 10.88 -20.29
C THR A 84 -1.03 10.59 -18.82
N GLN A 85 -1.99 11.27 -18.19
CA GLN A 85 -2.37 10.97 -16.80
C GLN A 85 -2.89 9.53 -16.68
N ASP A 86 -3.81 9.13 -17.56
CA ASP A 86 -4.38 7.77 -17.57
C ASP A 86 -3.30 6.72 -17.81
N ALA A 87 -2.38 6.96 -18.76
CA ALA A 87 -1.25 6.07 -19.03
C ALA A 87 -0.32 5.91 -17.81
N LEU A 88 -0.01 7.00 -17.10
CA LEU A 88 0.83 6.95 -15.89
C LEU A 88 0.13 6.23 -14.73
N ALA A 89 -1.19 6.37 -14.60
CA ALA A 89 -1.99 5.70 -13.58
C ALA A 89 -2.04 4.17 -13.73
N THR A 90 -1.73 3.62 -14.92
CA THR A 90 -1.57 2.17 -15.11
C THR A 90 -0.35 1.58 -14.40
N LEU A 91 0.62 2.42 -14.04
CA LEU A 91 1.90 2.03 -13.43
C LEU A 91 2.77 1.09 -14.29
N GLU A 92 2.45 0.91 -15.58
CA GLU A 92 3.23 0.05 -16.46
C GLU A 92 4.69 0.52 -16.55
N TRP A 93 4.90 1.84 -16.57
CA TRP A 93 6.22 2.47 -16.57
C TRP A 93 7.08 2.06 -15.35
N VAL A 94 6.47 1.81 -14.19
CA VAL A 94 7.18 1.31 -12.99
C VAL A 94 7.69 -0.11 -13.25
N ARG A 95 6.86 -0.97 -13.84
CA ARG A 95 7.24 -2.35 -14.18
C ARG A 95 8.32 -2.40 -15.26
N ARG A 96 8.27 -1.47 -16.21
CA ARG A 96 9.31 -1.26 -17.23
C ARG A 96 10.59 -0.61 -16.69
N ARG A 97 10.61 -0.21 -15.42
CA ARG A 97 11.74 0.46 -14.74
C ARG A 97 12.13 1.78 -15.41
N GLU A 98 11.13 2.53 -15.87
CA GLU A 98 11.31 3.85 -16.47
C GLU A 98 11.29 4.94 -15.40
N ASN A 99 12.05 6.01 -15.64
CA ASN A 99 12.04 7.18 -14.75
C ASN A 99 10.99 8.19 -15.22
N LEU A 100 10.19 8.69 -14.28
CA LEU A 100 9.22 9.75 -14.51
C LEU A 100 9.73 11.06 -13.90
N VAL A 101 9.73 12.12 -14.71
CA VAL A 101 10.03 13.48 -14.24
C VAL A 101 8.85 14.38 -14.60
N ILE A 102 8.30 15.08 -13.61
CA ILE A 102 7.20 16.03 -13.81
C ILE A 102 7.71 17.45 -13.54
N CYS A 103 7.70 18.29 -14.57
CA CYS A 103 8.16 19.67 -14.50
C CYS A 103 7.00 20.65 -14.68
N GLY A 104 7.06 21.79 -13.99
CA GLY A 104 6.08 22.85 -14.14
C GLY A 104 6.10 23.86 -12.99
N PRO A 105 5.40 25.00 -13.12
CA PRO A 105 5.33 26.04 -12.10
C PRO A 105 4.87 25.52 -10.74
N SER A 106 5.26 26.18 -9.64
CA SER A 106 4.77 25.81 -8.31
C SER A 106 3.23 25.86 -8.24
N GLY A 107 2.62 25.02 -7.40
CA GLY A 107 1.16 25.01 -7.19
C GLY A 107 0.33 24.27 -8.24
N THR A 108 0.90 23.75 -9.34
CA THR A 108 0.15 23.05 -10.41
C THR A 108 -0.20 21.58 -10.10
N GLY A 109 -0.25 21.18 -8.84
CA GLY A 109 -0.65 19.81 -8.46
C GLY A 109 0.39 18.70 -8.70
N LYS A 110 1.63 19.00 -9.08
CA LYS A 110 2.67 17.98 -9.37
C LYS A 110 2.93 17.02 -8.20
N SER A 111 3.15 17.55 -6.99
CA SER A 111 3.38 16.72 -5.80
C SER A 111 2.15 15.91 -5.43
N TYR A 112 0.94 16.47 -5.63
CA TYR A 112 -0.30 15.72 -5.46
C TYR A 112 -0.33 14.52 -6.41
N PHE A 113 -0.08 14.76 -7.71
CA PHE A 113 -0.12 13.71 -8.72
C PHE A 113 0.92 12.61 -8.47
N LEU A 114 2.14 12.98 -8.06
CA LEU A 114 3.18 12.02 -7.67
C LEU A 114 2.78 11.21 -6.43
N GLU A 115 2.16 11.85 -5.43
CA GLU A 115 1.67 11.16 -4.24
C GLU A 115 0.51 10.21 -4.60
N ALA A 116 -0.40 10.63 -5.48
CA ALA A 116 -1.49 9.79 -5.98
C ALA A 116 -0.97 8.58 -6.77
N LEU A 117 0.05 8.76 -7.62
CA LEU A 117 0.76 7.65 -8.29
C LEU A 117 1.41 6.70 -7.28
N GLY A 118 2.08 7.24 -6.26
CA GLY A 118 2.67 6.43 -5.19
C GLY A 118 1.62 5.63 -4.41
N GLN A 119 0.48 6.25 -4.08
CA GLN A 119 -0.62 5.55 -3.42
C GLN A 119 -1.21 4.45 -4.32
N ALA A 120 -1.38 4.71 -5.61
CA ALA A 120 -1.82 3.70 -6.57
C ALA A 120 -0.82 2.54 -6.65
N ALA A 121 0.49 2.82 -6.60
CA ALA A 121 1.53 1.79 -6.58
C ALA A 121 1.45 0.91 -5.32
N VAL A 122 1.20 1.50 -4.15
CA VAL A 122 1.00 0.73 -2.91
C VAL A 122 -0.24 -0.17 -2.99
N GLU A 123 -1.35 0.35 -3.54
CA GLU A 123 -2.57 -0.43 -3.77
C GLU A 123 -2.34 -1.57 -4.78
N ALA A 124 -1.47 -1.36 -5.77
CA ALA A 124 -1.02 -2.40 -6.71
C ALA A 124 -0.02 -3.40 -6.11
N GLY A 125 0.27 -3.32 -4.82
CA GLY A 125 1.16 -4.25 -4.11
C GLY A 125 2.65 -3.89 -4.14
N LEU A 126 3.01 -2.74 -4.72
CA LEU A 126 4.40 -2.30 -4.84
C LEU A 126 4.90 -1.63 -3.55
N LYS A 127 6.19 -1.73 -3.30
CA LYS A 127 6.89 -1.02 -2.23
C LYS A 127 7.29 0.36 -2.74
N VAL A 128 6.82 1.39 -2.06
CA VAL A 128 7.12 2.79 -2.41
C VAL A 128 7.96 3.40 -1.29
N ALA A 129 8.88 4.29 -1.62
CA ALA A 129 9.52 5.20 -0.67
C ALA A 129 9.30 6.64 -1.12
N TRP A 130 8.66 7.45 -0.27
CA TRP A 130 8.56 8.89 -0.45
C TRP A 130 9.70 9.57 0.30
N LEU A 131 10.42 10.43 -0.41
CA LEU A 131 11.53 11.21 0.12
C LEU A 131 11.34 12.65 -0.33
N THR A 132 11.86 13.58 0.46
CA THR A 132 12.12 14.95 0.00
C THR A 132 13.61 15.14 -0.21
N LEU A 133 14.01 16.09 -1.06
CA LEU A 133 15.42 16.48 -1.20
C LEU A 133 16.08 16.82 0.14
N GLU A 134 15.33 17.49 1.04
CA GLU A 134 15.80 17.79 2.39
C GLU A 134 16.05 16.52 3.20
N SER A 135 15.10 15.58 3.21
CA SER A 135 15.23 14.31 3.93
C SER A 135 16.41 13.48 3.43
N LEU A 136 16.66 13.49 2.11
CA LEU A 136 17.82 12.85 1.49
C LEU A 136 19.12 13.49 1.97
N GLY A 137 19.19 14.83 1.99
CA GLY A 137 20.36 15.56 2.47
C GLY A 137 20.69 15.25 3.94
N VAL A 138 19.67 15.22 4.81
CA VAL A 138 19.84 14.83 6.22
C VAL A 138 20.30 13.39 6.35
N LEU A 139 19.68 12.49 5.60
CA LEU A 139 19.96 11.06 5.64
C LEU A 139 21.40 10.77 5.19
N VAL A 140 21.88 11.40 4.12
CA VAL A 140 23.28 11.28 3.66
C VAL A 140 24.26 11.83 4.71
N ARG A 141 23.97 12.98 5.33
CA ARG A 141 24.85 13.56 6.37
C ARG A 141 24.94 12.69 7.61
N ARG A 142 23.80 12.24 8.16
CA ARG A 142 23.78 11.38 9.35
C ARG A 142 24.47 10.05 9.10
N SER A 143 24.17 9.44 7.96
CA SER A 143 24.67 8.12 7.66
C SER A 143 26.17 8.09 7.37
N ARG A 144 26.77 9.22 6.99
CA ARG A 144 28.23 9.40 6.91
C ARG A 144 28.90 9.52 8.29
N ALA A 145 28.19 9.98 9.30
CA ALA A 145 28.73 10.16 10.65
C ALA A 145 28.75 8.85 11.46
N ASP A 146 27.92 7.87 11.10
CA ASP A 146 27.78 6.59 11.80
C ASP A 146 28.09 5.36 10.91
N ASP A 147 28.74 5.58 9.76
CA ASP A 147 29.07 4.57 8.73
C ASP A 147 27.87 3.71 8.25
N SER A 148 26.64 4.19 8.42
CA SER A 148 25.41 3.46 8.07
C SER A 148 24.86 3.78 6.68
N VAL A 149 25.56 4.55 5.85
CA VAL A 149 25.11 4.99 4.51
C VAL A 149 24.61 3.80 3.69
N ALA A 150 25.42 2.75 3.63
CA ALA A 150 25.12 1.57 2.84
C ALA A 150 23.80 0.92 3.27
N ARG A 151 23.55 0.78 4.58
CA ARG A 151 22.31 0.17 5.10
C ARG A 151 21.08 1.00 4.75
N THR A 152 21.20 2.32 4.85
CA THR A 152 20.07 3.21 4.58
C THR A 152 19.75 3.29 3.09
N VAL A 153 20.76 3.35 2.24
CA VAL A 153 20.62 3.26 0.78
C VAL A 153 20.01 1.91 0.39
N GLN A 154 20.49 0.80 0.96
CA GLN A 154 19.95 -0.53 0.70
C GLN A 154 18.45 -0.65 1.07
N ARG A 155 17.98 0.09 2.08
CA ARG A 155 16.54 0.14 2.40
C ARG A 155 15.74 0.82 1.31
N ILE A 156 16.24 1.94 0.77
CA ILE A 156 15.57 2.69 -0.32
C ILE A 156 15.59 1.85 -1.61
N LEU A 157 16.71 1.18 -1.91
CA LEU A 157 16.86 0.34 -3.10
C LEU A 157 15.99 -0.93 -3.11
N ARG A 158 15.38 -1.29 -1.97
CA ARG A 158 14.40 -2.39 -1.88
C ARG A 158 12.99 -1.97 -2.28
N SER A 159 12.76 -0.68 -2.52
CA SER A 159 11.50 -0.17 -3.05
C SER A 159 11.41 -0.42 -4.55
N ASP A 160 10.20 -0.71 -5.03
CA ASP A 160 9.89 -0.80 -6.44
C ASP A 160 9.78 0.59 -7.08
N LEU A 161 9.39 1.60 -6.29
CA LEU A 161 9.32 3.00 -6.69
C LEU A 161 9.89 3.92 -5.60
N VAL A 162 10.72 4.87 -6.01
CA VAL A 162 11.21 5.96 -5.15
C VAL A 162 10.70 7.27 -5.72
N VAL A 163 10.06 8.07 -4.87
CA VAL A 163 9.56 9.40 -5.21
C VAL A 163 10.36 10.42 -4.40
N VAL A 164 10.83 11.49 -5.05
CA VAL A 164 11.72 12.53 -4.48
C VAL A 164 11.12 13.92 -4.65
#